data_AF-A0AAW2KKL6-F1
#
_entry.id   AF-A0AAW2KKL6-F1
#
_cell.length_a   1.000
_cell.length_b   1.000
_cell.length_c   1.000
_cell.angle_alpha   90.00
_cell.angle_beta   90.00
_cell.angle_gamma   90.00
#
_symmetry.space_group_name_H-M   'P 1'
#
loop_
_entity.id
_entity.type
_entity.pdbx_description
1 polymer ?
#
loop_
_entity_poly.entity_id
_entity_poly.type
_entity_poly.pdbx_seq_one_letter_code
_entity_poly.pdbx_strand_id
1 'polypeptide(L)'
;MTRPEPTDTNPRTVEIAQWTERDQIGRGAILTALSNTIFDVYCSDSYIAKSLWDELDHKYNTKEQGLEKYSVSKFMRYQMVEDKSISEQTYEIINLKHALADAEMKLPEKFLVMSIVDKFSKS
;
A
#
# COMPACT_ATOMS: atom_id res chain seq x y z
N MET A 1 -26.29 -7.09 -55.59
CA MET A 1 -24.93 -7.14 -55.01
C MET A 1 -24.75 -5.89 -54.17
N THR A 2 -24.80 -6.02 -52.85
CA THR A 2 -24.62 -4.88 -51.92
C THR A 2 -23.12 -4.57 -51.78
N ARG A 3 -22.77 -3.32 -52.05
CA ARG A 3 -21.42 -2.75 -51.92
C ARG A 3 -20.97 -2.89 -50.45
N PRO A 4 -19.77 -3.43 -50.16
CA PRO A 4 -19.23 -3.36 -48.81
C PRO A 4 -18.91 -1.89 -48.51
N GLU A 5 -19.52 -1.35 -47.45
CA GLU A 5 -19.16 -0.04 -46.91
C GLU A 5 -17.73 -0.11 -46.37
N PRO A 6 -16.85 0.85 -46.71
CA PRO A 6 -15.51 0.90 -46.16
C PRO A 6 -15.61 1.31 -44.68
N THR A 7 -15.39 0.35 -43.78
CA THR A 7 -15.23 0.63 -42.36
C THR A 7 -13.88 1.30 -42.14
N ASP A 8 -13.78 2.60 -42.42
CA ASP A 8 -12.61 3.41 -42.11
C ASP A 8 -12.63 3.77 -40.62
N THR A 9 -12.46 2.76 -39.78
CA THR A 9 -12.45 2.95 -38.32
C THR A 9 -11.14 3.63 -37.93
N ASN A 10 -11.24 4.89 -37.50
CA ASN A 10 -10.12 5.64 -36.95
C ASN A 10 -9.35 4.78 -35.91
N PRO A 11 -8.04 4.56 -36.06
CA PRO A 11 -7.26 3.72 -35.15
C PRO A 11 -7.37 4.16 -33.67
N ARG A 12 -7.55 5.46 -33.39
CA ARG A 12 -7.77 5.94 -32.02
C ARG A 12 -9.08 5.43 -31.41
N THR A 13 -10.13 5.28 -32.23
CA THR A 13 -11.42 4.75 -31.77
C THR A 13 -11.31 3.26 -31.41
N VAL A 14 -10.50 2.51 -32.18
CA VAL A 14 -10.21 1.10 -31.89
C VAL A 14 -9.43 0.96 -30.59
N GLU A 15 -8.40 1.79 -30.38
CA GLU A 15 -7.60 1.79 -29.14
C GLU A 15 -8.45 2.12 -27.89
N ILE A 16 -9.32 3.13 -27.98
CA ILE A 16 -10.22 3.49 -26.87
C ILE A 16 -11.19 2.34 -26.55
N ALA A 17 -11.74 1.68 -27.57
CA ALA A 17 -12.64 0.54 -27.38
C ALA A 17 -11.92 -0.63 -26.70
N GLN A 18 -10.71 -0.97 -27.14
CA GLN A 18 -9.89 -2.02 -26.51
C GLN A 18 -9.51 -1.69 -25.07
N TRP A 19 -9.17 -0.43 -24.78
CA TRP A 19 -8.87 -0.01 -23.42
C TRP A 19 -10.11 -0.13 -22.52
N THR A 20 -11.27 0.30 -23.01
CA THR A 20 -12.54 0.24 -22.28
C THR A 20 -12.93 -1.22 -21.99
N GLU A 21 -12.76 -2.12 -22.96
CA GLU A 21 -13.00 -3.56 -22.77
C GLU A 21 -12.10 -4.14 -21.67
N ARG A 22 -10.79 -3.82 -21.72
CA ARG A 22 -9.84 -4.28 -20.71
C ARG A 22 -10.16 -3.74 -19.32
N ASP A 23 -10.56 -2.47 -19.24
CA ASP A 23 -10.97 -1.83 -17.98
C ASP A 23 -12.21 -2.51 -17.40
N GLN A 24 -13.23 -2.79 -18.23
CA GLN A 24 -14.43 -3.52 -17.80
C GLN A 24 -14.12 -4.93 -17.30
N ILE A 25 -13.24 -5.66 -18.01
CA ILE A 25 -12.79 -6.99 -17.58
C ILE A 25 -12.05 -6.91 -16.23
N GLY A 26 -11.11 -5.98 -16.10
CA GLY A 26 -10.37 -5.78 -14.85
C GLY A 26 -11.27 -5.42 -13.68
N ARG A 27 -12.22 -4.51 -13.90
CA ARG A 27 -13.21 -4.12 -12.90
C ARG A 27 -14.10 -5.29 -12.49
N GLY A 28 -14.59 -6.07 -13.46
CA GLY A 28 -15.39 -7.26 -13.19
C GLY A 28 -14.64 -8.28 -12.33
N ALA A 29 -13.36 -8.50 -12.62
CA ALA A 29 -12.51 -9.38 -11.83
C ALA A 29 -12.35 -8.90 -10.38
N ILE A 30 -12.10 -7.60 -10.16
CA ILE A 30 -12.00 -7.01 -8.82
C ILE A 30 -13.32 -7.20 -8.07
N LEU A 31 -14.44 -6.81 -8.68
CA LEU A 31 -15.76 -6.88 -8.05
C LEU A 31 -16.15 -8.32 -7.66
N THR A 32 -15.81 -9.30 -8.49
CA THR A 32 -16.10 -10.72 -8.21
C THR A 32 -15.31 -11.27 -7.01
N ALA A 33 -14.18 -10.67 -6.69
CA ALA A 33 -13.36 -11.05 -5.53
C ALA A 33 -13.85 -10.43 -4.21
N LEU A 34 -14.80 -9.48 -4.24
CA LEU A 34 -15.31 -8.80 -3.05
C LEU A 34 -16.38 -9.63 -2.34
N SER A 35 -16.53 -9.41 -1.04
CA SER A 35 -17.73 -9.85 -0.32
C SER A 35 -18.93 -9.02 -0.75
N ASN A 36 -20.15 -9.58 -0.62
CA ASN A 36 -21.39 -8.90 -0.99
C ASN A 36 -21.50 -7.49 -0.38
N THR A 37 -21.12 -7.34 0.89
CA THR A 37 -21.19 -6.04 1.60
C THR A 37 -20.29 -4.96 1.01
N ILE A 38 -19.11 -5.34 0.50
CA ILE A 38 -18.18 -4.39 -0.13
C ILE A 38 -18.57 -4.19 -1.59
N PHE A 39 -19.00 -5.25 -2.28
CA PHE A 39 -19.53 -5.18 -3.64
C PHE A 39 -20.66 -4.15 -3.74
N ASP A 40 -21.68 -4.21 -2.85
CA ASP A 40 -22.83 -3.31 -2.89
C ASP A 40 -22.46 -1.81 -2.79
N VAL A 41 -21.32 -1.50 -2.17
CA VAL A 41 -20.81 -0.12 -2.03
C VAL A 41 -20.07 0.33 -3.30
N TYR A 42 -19.36 -0.58 -3.96
CA TYR A 42 -18.40 -0.25 -5.01
C TYR A 42 -18.82 -0.72 -6.42
N CYS A 43 -19.98 -1.35 -6.57
CA CYS A 43 -20.48 -1.86 -7.85
C CYS A 43 -20.95 -0.76 -8.82
N SER A 44 -20.89 0.52 -8.45
CA SER A 44 -21.27 1.62 -9.34
C SER A 44 -20.33 1.72 -10.55
N ASP A 45 -20.87 2.10 -11.70
CA ASP A 45 -20.10 2.29 -12.94
C ASP A 45 -19.25 3.57 -12.95
N SER A 46 -19.17 4.28 -11.82
CA SER A 46 -18.34 5.47 -11.64
C SER A 46 -16.86 5.18 -11.51
N TYR A 47 -16.49 3.93 -11.22
CA TYR A 47 -15.10 3.52 -11.05
C TYR A 47 -14.56 2.85 -12.31
N ILE A 48 -13.35 3.24 -12.72
CA ILE A 48 -12.50 2.43 -13.59
C ILE A 48 -11.72 1.43 -12.73
N ALA A 49 -11.26 0.31 -13.32
CA ALA A 49 -10.64 -0.80 -12.59
C ALA A 49 -9.48 -0.34 -11.68
N LYS A 50 -8.62 0.53 -12.19
CA LYS A 50 -7.49 1.07 -11.43
C LYS A 50 -7.93 1.91 -10.22
N SER A 51 -8.88 2.82 -10.41
CA SER A 51 -9.40 3.66 -9.33
C SER A 51 -10.14 2.85 -8.27
N LEU A 52 -10.85 1.79 -8.68
CA LEU A 52 -11.50 0.87 -7.76
C LEU A 52 -10.48 0.13 -6.91
N TRP A 53 -9.42 -0.41 -7.54
CA TRP A 53 -8.34 -1.08 -6.83
C TRP A 53 -7.66 -0.16 -5.82
N ASP A 54 -7.32 1.07 -6.22
CA ASP A 54 -6.61 2.02 -5.35
C ASP A 54 -7.44 2.42 -4.13
N GLU A 55 -8.74 2.65 -4.30
CA GLU A 55 -9.67 2.96 -3.21
C GLU A 55 -9.82 1.77 -2.24
N LEU A 56 -9.94 0.55 -2.78
CA LEU A 56 -10.05 -0.66 -1.98
C LEU A 56 -8.76 -0.97 -1.20
N ASP A 57 -7.61 -0.84 -1.86
CA ASP A 57 -6.31 -1.04 -1.25
C ASP A 57 -6.08 -0.03 -0.13
N HIS A 58 -6.30 1.26 -0.39
CA HIS A 58 -6.17 2.30 0.63
C HIS A 58 -7.04 2.06 1.87
N LYS A 59 -8.29 1.64 1.66
CA LYS A 59 -9.28 1.50 2.74
C LYS A 59 -9.21 0.17 3.50
N TYR A 60 -8.86 -0.92 2.81
CA TYR A 60 -8.97 -2.27 3.35
C TYR A 60 -7.64 -3.03 3.44
N ASN A 61 -6.53 -2.48 2.95
CA ASN A 61 -5.20 -3.05 3.17
C ASN A 61 -4.74 -2.80 4.62
N THR A 62 -5.44 -3.42 5.57
CA THR A 62 -5.14 -3.36 7.00
C THR A 62 -3.86 -4.11 7.37
N LYS A 63 -3.32 -4.94 6.45
CA LYS A 63 -2.05 -5.65 6.69
C LYS A 63 -0.90 -4.66 6.74
N GLU A 64 -0.88 -3.71 5.82
CA GLU A 64 0.12 -2.64 5.79
C GLU A 64 -0.01 -1.72 7.00
N GLN A 65 -1.24 -1.24 7.31
CA GLN A 65 -1.52 -0.48 8.53
C GLN A 65 -1.20 -1.26 9.82
N GLY A 66 -1.39 -2.58 9.81
CA GLY A 66 -1.05 -3.47 10.92
C GLY A 66 0.46 -3.61 11.12
N LEU A 67 1.21 -3.73 10.02
CA LEU A 67 2.67 -3.77 10.02
C LEU A 67 3.25 -2.43 10.47
N GLU A 68 2.75 -1.31 9.95
CA GLU A 68 3.08 0.05 10.39
C GLU A 68 2.89 0.21 11.89
N LYS A 69 1.68 -0.05 12.39
CA LYS A 69 1.35 0.07 13.81
C LYS A 69 2.26 -0.80 14.66
N TYR A 70 2.52 -2.04 14.24
CA TYR A 70 3.39 -2.94 14.95
C TYR A 70 4.84 -2.43 15.00
N SER A 71 5.42 -2.05 13.86
CA SER A 71 6.79 -1.54 13.74
C SER A 71 6.99 -0.28 14.57
N VAL A 72 6.09 0.70 14.47
CA VAL A 72 6.10 1.92 15.28
C VAL A 72 6.03 1.60 16.76
N SER A 73 5.11 0.71 17.15
CA SER A 73 4.92 0.37 18.55
C SER A 73 6.14 -0.35 19.15
N LYS A 74 6.79 -1.24 18.37
CA LYS A 74 8.01 -1.93 18.76
C LYS A 74 9.18 -0.94 18.91
N PHE A 75 9.34 -0.02 17.97
CA PHE A 75 10.36 1.02 18.06
C PHE A 75 10.15 1.91 19.30
N MET A 76 8.92 2.37 19.57
CA MET A 76 8.64 3.24 20.72
C MET A 76 8.90 2.55 22.06
N ARG A 77 8.54 1.27 22.21
CA ARG A 77 8.74 0.51 23.46
C ARG A 77 10.17 0.05 23.71
N TYR A 78 11.01 0.03 22.67
CA TYR A 78 12.41 -0.37 22.84
C TYR A 78 13.13 0.58 23.80
N GLN A 79 13.83 0.02 24.78
CA GLN A 79 14.67 0.70 25.76
C GLN A 79 15.99 -0.04 25.85
N MET A 80 17.08 0.69 25.99
CA MET A 80 18.39 0.10 26.23
C MET A 80 18.48 -0.40 27.66
N VAL A 81 19.22 -1.48 27.85
CA VAL A 81 19.42 -2.17 29.13
C VAL A 81 20.90 -2.40 29.38
N GLU A 82 21.33 -2.35 30.65
CA GLU A 82 22.74 -2.39 31.03
C GLU A 82 23.39 -3.78 30.86
N ASP A 83 22.57 -4.84 30.82
CA ASP A 83 22.99 -6.23 30.70
C ASP A 83 23.32 -6.66 29.26
N LYS A 84 23.05 -5.80 28.27
CA LYS A 84 23.37 -6.05 26.86
C LYS A 84 24.55 -5.20 26.37
N SER A 85 25.37 -5.76 25.49
CA SER A 85 26.44 -4.99 24.86
C SER A 85 25.90 -3.85 23.99
N ILE A 86 26.68 -2.78 23.85
CA ILE A 86 26.34 -1.66 22.95
C ILE A 86 26.15 -2.14 21.51
N SER A 87 26.95 -3.11 21.07
CA SER A 87 26.85 -3.70 19.73
C SER A 87 25.53 -4.43 19.49
N GLU A 88 25.07 -5.24 20.45
CA GLU A 88 23.79 -5.94 20.33
C GLU A 88 22.63 -4.95 20.28
N GLN A 89 22.66 -3.95 21.16
CA GLN A 89 21.64 -2.91 21.21
C GLN A 89 21.62 -2.03 19.95
N THR A 90 22.79 -1.75 19.38
CA THR A 90 22.91 -1.03 18.10
C THR A 90 22.28 -1.83 16.96
N TYR A 91 22.54 -3.14 16.91
CA TYR A 91 21.93 -4.03 15.91
C TYR A 91 20.40 -4.09 16.05
N GLU A 92 19.89 -4.18 17.27
CA GLU A 92 18.44 -4.15 17.55
C GLU A 92 17.79 -2.85 17.05
N ILE A 93 18.41 -1.69 17.27
CA ILE A 93 17.91 -0.39 16.79
C ILE A 93 17.95 -0.29 15.26
N ILE A 94 19.02 -0.77 14.62
CA ILE A 94 19.13 -0.79 13.15
C ILE A 94 18.00 -1.65 12.55
N ASN A 95 17.73 -2.81 13.14
CA ASN A 95 16.62 -3.67 12.69
C ASN A 95 15.26 -2.99 12.85
N LEU A 96 15.04 -2.27 13.94
CA LEU A 96 13.81 -1.50 14.15
C LEU A 96 13.68 -0.37 13.12
N LYS A 97 14.78 0.32 12.80
CA LYS A 97 14.80 1.34 11.75
C LYS A 97 14.44 0.74 10.38
N HIS A 98 14.96 -0.43 10.04
CA HIS A 98 14.62 -1.12 8.78
C HIS A 98 13.15 -1.53 8.74
N ALA A 99 12.62 -2.13 9.82
CA ALA A 99 11.21 -2.50 9.91
C ALA A 99 10.25 -1.30 9.81
N LEU A 100 10.69 -0.11 10.25
CA LEU A 100 9.95 1.14 10.03
C LEU A 100 10.01 1.59 8.56
N ALA A 101 11.17 1.47 7.91
CA ALA A 101 11.32 1.84 6.51
C ALA A 101 10.51 0.92 5.56
N ASP A 102 10.46 -0.37 5.86
CA ASP A 102 9.65 -1.36 5.12
C ASP A 102 8.15 -1.11 5.25
N ALA A 103 7.72 -0.50 6.36
CA ALA A 103 6.36 -0.04 6.58
C ALA A 103 6.15 1.41 6.14
N GLU A 104 7.02 1.96 5.29
CA GLU A 104 7.00 3.35 4.80
C GLU A 104 7.06 4.46 5.88
N MET A 105 7.29 4.11 7.15
CA MET A 105 7.36 5.00 8.31
C MET A 105 8.79 5.55 8.54
N LYS A 106 9.38 6.14 7.50
CA LYS A 106 10.75 6.69 7.58
C LYS A 106 10.82 7.88 8.55
N LEU A 107 11.71 7.79 9.54
CA LEU A 107 11.95 8.86 10.52
C LEU A 107 13.05 9.82 10.04
N PRO A 108 12.91 11.14 10.26
CA PRO A 108 14.00 12.09 10.07
C PRO A 108 15.21 11.72 10.92
N GLU A 109 16.43 11.89 10.39
CA GLU A 109 17.67 11.54 11.09
C GLU A 109 17.77 12.20 12.47
N LYS A 110 17.42 13.49 12.57
CA LYS A 110 17.40 14.22 13.84
C LYS A 110 16.45 13.57 14.86
N PHE A 111 15.28 13.10 14.44
CA PHE A 111 14.32 12.43 15.31
C PHE A 111 14.86 11.07 15.78
N LEU A 112 15.50 10.32 14.89
CA LEU A 112 16.13 9.05 15.23
C LEU A 112 17.22 9.23 16.29
N VAL A 113 18.11 10.22 16.12
CA VAL A 113 19.17 10.53 17.10
C VAL A 113 18.58 10.89 18.46
N MET A 114 17.59 11.80 18.50
CA MET A 114 16.92 12.17 19.75
C MET A 114 16.22 10.98 20.41
N SER A 115 15.59 10.11 19.61
CA SER A 115 14.94 8.90 20.11
C SER A 115 15.94 7.91 20.70
N ILE A 116 17.12 7.74 20.07
CA ILE A 116 18.19 6.88 20.59
C ILE A 116 18.68 7.42 21.95
N VAL A 117 18.86 8.73 22.08
CA VAL A 117 19.25 9.38 23.34
C VAL A 117 18.21 9.17 24.45
N ASP A 118 16.91 9.22 24.12
CA ASP A 118 15.84 8.97 25.10
C ASP A 118 15.73 7.49 25.51
N LYS A 119 16.28 6.58 24.71
CA LYS A 119 16.24 5.14 24.95
C LYS A 119 17.35 4.64 25.87
N PHE A 120 18.30 5.48 26.24
CA PHE A 120 19.32 5.08 27.22
C PHE A 120 18.65 4.80 28.57
N SER A 121 19.14 3.77 29.28
CA SER A 121 18.70 3.54 30.65
C SER A 121 18.98 4.81 31.46
N LYS A 122 17.94 5.31 32.16
CA LYS A 122 18.13 6.35 33.16
C LYS A 122 18.79 5.68 34.36
N SER A 123 20.07 6.00 34.55
CA SER A 123 20.82 5.69 35.78
C SER A 123 20.14 6.31 37.01
#